data_AF-A0A0H3AZM3-F1
#
_entry.id   AF-A0A0H3AZM3-F1
#
_cell.length_a   1.000
_cell.length_b   1.000
_cell.length_c   1.000
_cell.angle_alpha   90.00
_cell.angle_beta   90.00
_cell.angle_gamma   90.00
#
_symmetry.space_group_name_H-M   'P 1'
#
loop_
_entity.id
_entity.type
_entity.pdbx_description
1 polymer ?
#
loop_
_entity_poly.entity_id
_entity_poly.type
_entity_poly.pdbx_seq_one_letter_code
_entity_poly.pdbx_strand_id
1 'polypeptide(L)'
;MLKIFNTIIIIPVMLFLLSGCLSQQGLSSQGLSTKEFSYRESILIKANNQIGLIKLYRESLKNKEDESIRLKLANAYYLSGDSHSSLYYLQPISHKPNVSIYLLQIKNLINEGDNSGATTVLHRLLSIAPHNPEAHNLKGIILANRGDTAGARTAIVQSQALFIQEDIARNNIAVISMLDNRYEDAVKILLPDYLSGKRNNLILHNLVFALIKMGDTRYAKNIIEAERLSDNADELVLALSQVDSFPQKQSVIREK
;
A
#
# COMPACT_ATOMS: atom_id res chain seq x y z
N MET A 1 68.94 30.04 64.98
CA MET A 1 67.50 29.72 64.94
C MET A 1 66.88 30.41 63.72
N LEU A 2 66.35 29.63 62.78
CA LEU A 2 65.17 29.87 61.90
C LEU A 2 64.98 31.29 61.29
N LYS A 3 64.78 31.52 59.97
CA LYS A 3 63.98 30.80 58.97
C LYS A 3 64.42 31.19 57.55
N ILE A 4 64.55 30.20 56.67
CA ILE A 4 64.53 30.35 55.21
C ILE A 4 63.05 30.55 54.82
N PHE A 5 62.71 31.63 54.12
CA PHE A 5 61.39 31.79 53.50
C PHE A 5 61.52 31.58 52.00
N ASN A 6 60.92 30.49 51.54
CA ASN A 6 60.77 30.13 50.13
C ASN A 6 59.83 31.11 49.44
N THR A 7 60.30 31.71 48.35
CA THR A 7 59.48 32.50 47.44
C THR A 7 58.77 31.55 46.47
N ILE A 8 57.50 31.25 46.72
CA ILE A 8 56.63 30.52 45.77
C ILE A 8 55.95 31.56 44.88
N ILE A 9 56.34 31.59 43.60
CA ILE A 9 55.69 32.40 42.56
C ILE A 9 54.47 31.61 42.07
N ILE A 10 53.27 32.09 42.41
CA ILE A 10 52.00 31.53 41.91
C ILE A 10 51.66 32.25 40.60
N ILE A 11 51.78 31.54 39.48
CA ILE A 11 51.33 32.00 38.15
C ILE A 11 49.82 31.72 38.06
N PRO A 12 48.95 32.72 37.79
CA PRO A 12 47.53 32.46 37.64
C PRO A 12 47.29 31.85 36.25
N VAL A 13 46.89 30.58 36.22
CA VAL A 13 46.36 29.92 35.02
C VAL A 13 44.97 30.48 34.76
N MET A 14 44.88 31.37 33.78
CA MET A 14 43.62 31.93 33.28
C MET A 14 42.86 30.83 32.51
N LEU A 15 41.98 30.09 33.21
CA LEU A 15 41.02 29.18 32.57
C LEU A 15 40.00 30.01 31.79
N PHE A 16 40.17 30.05 30.46
CA PHE A 16 39.13 30.49 29.53
C PHE A 16 37.96 29.49 29.59
N LEU A 17 36.92 29.85 30.36
CA LEU A 17 35.60 29.24 30.23
C LEU A 17 35.00 29.70 28.90
N LEU A 18 35.20 28.91 27.85
CA LEU A 18 34.41 29.00 26.62
C LEU A 18 32.95 28.73 26.97
N SER A 19 32.21 29.79 27.27
CA SER A 19 30.76 29.77 27.30
C SER A 19 30.28 29.63 25.85
N GLY A 20 30.17 28.38 25.40
CA GLY A 20 29.42 28.06 24.20
C GLY A 20 27.97 28.40 24.47
N CYS A 21 27.50 29.55 23.97
CA CYS A 21 26.08 29.79 23.77
C CYS A 21 25.59 28.77 22.73
N LEU A 22 25.21 27.58 23.21
CA LEU A 22 24.34 26.70 22.46
C LEU A 22 23.04 27.49 22.28
N SER A 23 22.80 27.98 21.07
CA SER A 23 21.50 28.49 20.67
C SER A 23 20.53 27.32 20.70
N GLN A 24 20.03 27.04 21.89
CA GLN A 24 18.86 26.22 22.11
C GLN A 24 17.71 27.01 21.52
N GLN A 25 17.55 26.90 20.19
CA GLN A 25 16.31 27.23 19.52
C GLN A 25 15.25 26.45 20.28
N GLY A 26 14.46 27.20 21.05
CA GLY A 26 13.42 26.65 21.85
C GLY A 26 12.57 25.74 20.99
N LEU A 27 12.19 24.59 21.58
CA LEU A 27 10.97 23.89 21.24
C LEU A 27 9.81 24.88 21.47
N SER A 28 9.65 25.79 20.51
CA SER A 28 8.44 26.56 20.35
C SER A 28 7.50 25.67 19.57
N SER A 29 6.32 25.48 20.12
CA SER A 29 5.14 24.84 19.53
C SER A 29 4.59 25.64 18.34
N GLN A 30 5.47 26.09 17.44
CA GLN A 30 5.06 26.61 16.14
C GLN A 30 4.82 25.42 15.23
N GLY A 31 3.56 25.22 14.86
CA GLY A 31 3.17 24.22 13.87
C GLY A 31 4.05 24.31 12.62
N LEU A 32 4.31 23.16 12.00
CA LEU A 32 5.14 23.04 10.82
C LEU A 32 4.66 24.03 9.73
N SER A 33 5.57 24.84 9.18
CA SER A 33 5.20 25.76 8.10
C SER A 33 4.68 24.99 6.88
N THR A 34 3.77 25.57 6.09
CA THR A 34 3.19 24.91 4.90
C THR A 34 4.27 24.46 3.90
N LYS A 35 5.33 25.24 3.75
CA LYS A 35 6.47 24.91 2.86
C LYS A 35 7.25 23.71 3.39
N GLU A 36 7.52 23.67 4.69
CA GLU A 36 8.22 22.55 5.32
C GLU A 36 7.39 21.27 5.31
N PHE A 37 6.07 21.37 5.56
CA PHE A 37 5.14 20.25 5.42
C PHE A 37 5.21 19.63 4.03
N SER A 38 5.03 20.45 2.99
CA SER A 38 5.01 20.00 1.59
C SER A 38 6.35 19.37 1.18
N TYR A 39 7.47 19.95 1.63
CA TYR A 39 8.80 19.39 1.39
C TYR A 39 8.97 18.01 2.02
N ARG A 40 8.63 17.86 3.31
CA ARG A 40 8.71 16.55 4.01
C ARG A 40 7.77 15.52 3.39
N GLU A 41 6.55 15.90 3.07
CA GLU A 41 5.56 15.06 2.38
C GLU A 41 6.15 14.51 1.07
N SER A 42 6.74 15.39 0.24
CA SER A 42 7.30 14.99 -1.05
C SER A 42 8.45 13.98 -0.93
N ILE A 43 9.33 14.14 0.07
CA ILE A 43 10.44 13.20 0.32
C ILE A 43 9.89 11.84 0.73
N LEU A 44 8.92 11.84 1.64
CA LEU A 44 8.32 10.61 2.16
C LEU A 44 7.54 9.85 1.09
N ILE A 45 6.80 10.55 0.22
CA ILE A 45 6.12 9.95 -0.95
C ILE A 45 7.15 9.30 -1.87
N LYS A 46 8.23 10.02 -2.23
CA LYS A 46 9.28 9.50 -3.12
C LYS A 46 10.02 8.29 -2.53
N ALA A 47 10.19 8.28 -1.21
CA ALA A 47 10.80 7.15 -0.50
C ALA A 47 9.82 5.99 -0.24
N ASN A 48 8.56 6.10 -0.67
CA ASN A 48 7.47 5.17 -0.32
C ASN A 48 7.37 4.88 1.20
N ASN A 49 7.65 5.88 2.03
CA ASN A 49 7.74 5.73 3.48
C ASN A 49 6.38 5.99 4.13
N GLN A 50 5.52 4.97 4.15
CA GLN A 50 4.16 5.07 4.69
C GLN A 50 4.13 5.40 6.20
N ILE A 51 5.07 4.84 6.98
CA ILE A 51 5.18 5.10 8.42
C ILE A 51 5.47 6.59 8.69
N GLY A 52 6.40 7.17 7.93
CA GLY A 52 6.72 8.59 8.00
C GLY A 52 5.55 9.48 7.56
N LEU A 53 4.83 9.09 6.51
CA LEU A 53 3.62 9.81 6.05
C LEU A 53 2.52 9.80 7.13
N ILE A 54 2.24 8.64 7.73
CA ILE A 54 1.29 8.51 8.84
C ILE A 54 1.66 9.47 9.99
N LYS A 55 2.94 9.48 10.39
CA LYS A 55 3.42 10.40 11.44
C LYS A 55 3.22 11.87 11.03
N LEU A 56 3.64 12.25 9.84
CA LEU A 56 3.53 13.62 9.33
C LEU A 56 2.07 14.12 9.32
N TYR A 57 1.16 13.31 8.77
CA TYR A 57 -0.25 13.68 8.66
C TYR A 57 -0.95 13.74 10.03
N ARG A 58 -0.65 12.81 10.94
CA ARG A 58 -1.20 12.84 12.31
C ARG A 58 -0.77 14.10 13.06
N GLU A 59 0.51 14.49 12.98
CA GLU A 59 0.99 15.73 13.60
C GLU A 59 0.32 16.97 13.00
N SER A 60 0.07 16.99 11.69
CA SER A 60 -0.70 18.08 11.06
C SER A 60 -2.13 18.17 11.59
N LEU A 61 -2.83 17.05 11.67
CA LEU A 61 -4.23 16.99 12.10
C LEU A 61 -4.43 17.30 13.58
N LYS A 62 -3.42 17.09 14.43
CA LYS A 62 -3.43 17.55 15.83
C LYS A 62 -3.54 19.07 15.94
N ASN A 63 -2.92 19.80 15.01
CA ASN A 63 -2.91 21.26 15.02
C ASN A 63 -4.17 21.84 14.38
N LYS A 64 -4.62 21.27 13.27
CA LYS A 64 -5.80 21.73 12.53
C LYS A 64 -6.43 20.60 11.74
N GLU A 65 -7.73 20.45 11.87
CA GLU A 65 -8.52 19.54 11.05
C GLU A 65 -8.50 19.94 9.57
N ASP A 66 -8.23 18.97 8.70
CA ASP A 66 -8.23 19.14 7.25
C ASP A 66 -8.65 17.81 6.60
N GLU A 67 -9.77 17.83 5.86
CA GLU A 67 -10.34 16.62 5.27
C GLU A 67 -9.43 15.98 4.22
N SER A 68 -8.66 16.79 3.48
CA SER A 68 -7.71 16.32 2.47
C SER A 68 -6.54 15.61 3.11
N ILE A 69 -5.98 16.19 4.18
CA ILE A 69 -4.90 15.54 4.95
C ILE A 69 -5.41 14.28 5.65
N ARG A 70 -6.65 14.28 6.15
CA ARG A 70 -7.26 13.09 6.75
C ARG A 70 -7.47 11.97 5.74
N LEU A 71 -7.91 12.28 4.52
CA LEU A 71 -7.97 11.29 3.43
C LEU A 71 -6.58 10.74 3.09
N LYS A 72 -5.56 11.60 3.02
CA LYS A 72 -4.16 11.16 2.81
C LYS A 72 -3.66 10.26 3.94
N LEU A 73 -4.01 10.56 5.20
CA LEU A 73 -3.69 9.72 6.35
C LEU A 73 -4.36 8.34 6.24
N ALA A 74 -5.65 8.30 5.94
CA ALA A 74 -6.35 7.04 5.72
C ALA A 74 -5.72 6.24 4.58
N ASN A 75 -5.34 6.90 3.47
CA ASN A 75 -4.68 6.23 2.36
C ASN A 75 -3.30 5.67 2.75
N ALA A 76 -2.52 6.39 3.55
CA ALA A 76 -1.23 5.90 4.04
C ALA A 76 -1.39 4.65 4.93
N TYR A 77 -2.42 4.62 5.79
CA TYR A 77 -2.76 3.42 6.56
C TYR A 77 -3.16 2.23 5.69
N TYR A 78 -3.98 2.46 4.66
CA TYR A 78 -4.35 1.42 3.68
C TYR A 78 -3.10 0.86 2.98
N LEU A 79 -2.21 1.74 2.50
CA LEU A 79 -0.97 1.33 1.83
C LEU A 79 0.02 0.63 2.75
N SER A 80 -0.03 0.87 4.06
CA SER A 80 0.74 0.11 5.05
C SER A 80 0.07 -1.22 5.45
N GLY A 81 -1.09 -1.56 4.87
CA GLY A 81 -1.85 -2.78 5.18
C GLY A 81 -2.78 -2.69 6.39
N ASP A 82 -2.88 -1.53 7.04
CA ASP A 82 -3.73 -1.30 8.21
C ASP A 82 -5.08 -0.73 7.77
N SER A 83 -5.92 -1.61 7.21
CA SER A 83 -7.21 -1.20 6.67
C SER A 83 -8.20 -0.79 7.77
N HIS A 84 -8.05 -1.34 8.98
CA HIS A 84 -8.83 -0.96 10.15
C HIS A 84 -8.60 0.51 10.54
N SER A 85 -7.33 0.93 10.71
CA SER A 85 -7.02 2.33 10.98
C SER A 85 -7.45 3.24 9.83
N SER A 86 -7.28 2.80 8.58
CA SER A 86 -7.73 3.56 7.41
C SER A 86 -9.23 3.87 7.48
N LEU A 87 -10.08 2.86 7.74
CA LEU A 87 -11.52 3.02 7.90
C LEU A 87 -11.87 3.93 9.09
N TYR A 88 -11.18 3.78 10.21
CA TYR A 88 -11.34 4.65 11.38
C TYR A 88 -11.09 6.13 11.02
N TYR A 89 -9.99 6.44 10.32
CA TYR A 89 -9.67 7.80 9.93
C TYR A 89 -10.56 8.35 8.80
N LEU A 90 -11.23 7.50 8.03
CA LEU A 90 -12.25 7.93 7.05
C LEU A 90 -13.57 8.36 7.69
N GLN A 91 -13.92 7.84 8.87
CA GLN A 91 -15.24 8.05 9.48
C GLN A 91 -15.64 9.55 9.60
N PRO A 92 -14.76 10.47 10.07
CA PRO A 92 -15.13 11.89 10.22
C PRO A 92 -15.44 12.60 8.90
N ILE A 93 -14.83 12.16 7.79
CA ILE A 93 -14.98 12.79 6.46
C ILE A 93 -16.01 12.07 5.58
N SER A 94 -16.61 10.99 6.08
CA SER A 94 -17.59 10.18 5.33
C SER A 94 -19.02 10.75 5.34
N HIS A 95 -19.20 11.99 5.81
CA HIS A 95 -20.52 12.63 5.95
C HIS A 95 -21.07 13.21 4.64
N LYS A 96 -20.25 13.35 3.60
CA LYS A 96 -20.65 13.81 2.26
C LYS A 96 -20.25 12.81 1.18
N PRO A 97 -21.04 12.67 0.10
CA PRO A 97 -20.63 11.87 -1.05
C PRO A 97 -19.34 12.39 -1.67
N ASN A 98 -18.34 11.52 -1.77
CA ASN A 98 -17.05 11.84 -2.38
C ASN A 98 -16.44 10.58 -3.01
N VAL A 99 -16.04 10.70 -4.28
CA VAL A 99 -15.52 9.58 -5.06
C VAL A 99 -14.27 8.98 -4.41
N SER A 100 -13.30 9.80 -4.02
CA SER A 100 -12.03 9.33 -3.45
C SER A 100 -12.21 8.63 -2.10
N ILE A 101 -13.13 9.15 -1.27
CA ILE A 101 -13.47 8.52 0.02
C ILE A 101 -14.12 7.16 -0.21
N TYR A 102 -15.11 7.07 -1.10
CA TYR A 102 -15.78 5.79 -1.39
C TYR A 102 -14.83 4.77 -2.01
N LEU A 103 -13.98 5.18 -2.95
CA LEU A 103 -12.97 4.30 -3.53
C LEU A 103 -12.04 3.72 -2.46
N LEU A 104 -11.53 4.56 -1.56
CA LEU A 104 -10.65 4.09 -0.49
C LEU A 104 -11.41 3.21 0.52
N GLN A 105 -12.64 3.56 0.86
CA GLN A 105 -13.47 2.74 1.76
C GLN A 105 -13.74 1.35 1.16
N ILE A 106 -14.09 1.26 -0.12
CA ILE A 106 -14.31 -0.02 -0.82
C ILE A 106 -13.02 -0.86 -0.79
N LYS A 107 -11.86 -0.26 -1.09
CA LYS A 107 -10.57 -0.95 -1.08
C LYS A 107 -10.22 -1.52 0.30
N ASN A 108 -10.46 -0.76 1.37
CA ASN A 108 -10.26 -1.24 2.74
C ASN A 108 -11.22 -2.39 3.09
N LEU A 109 -12.51 -2.27 2.74
CA LEU A 109 -13.49 -3.31 3.01
C LEU A 109 -13.17 -4.61 2.27
N ILE A 110 -12.68 -4.53 1.03
CA ILE A 110 -12.17 -5.68 0.28
C ILE A 110 -10.99 -6.33 1.01
N ASN A 111 -10.01 -5.55 1.50
CA ASN A 111 -8.86 -6.08 2.23
C ASN A 111 -9.24 -6.77 3.56
N GLU A 112 -10.27 -6.27 4.23
CA GLU A 112 -10.85 -6.87 5.43
C GLU A 112 -11.72 -8.11 5.13
N GLY A 113 -12.03 -8.37 3.85
CA GLY A 113 -12.92 -9.46 3.42
C GLY A 113 -14.40 -9.12 3.54
N ASP A 114 -14.77 -7.89 3.92
CA ASP A 114 -16.15 -7.41 3.99
C ASP A 114 -16.66 -7.02 2.59
N ASN A 115 -16.86 -8.04 1.74
CA ASN A 115 -17.39 -7.87 0.39
C ASN A 115 -18.82 -7.27 0.38
N SER A 116 -19.59 -7.48 1.46
CA SER A 116 -20.95 -6.97 1.62
C SER A 116 -20.99 -5.47 1.93
N GLY A 117 -20.17 -5.01 2.86
CA GLY A 117 -19.91 -3.59 3.08
C GLY A 117 -19.35 -2.93 1.83
N ALA A 118 -18.37 -3.57 1.17
CA ALA A 118 -17.77 -3.05 -0.06
C ALA A 118 -18.82 -2.86 -1.17
N THR A 119 -19.74 -3.82 -1.34
CA THR A 119 -20.86 -3.71 -2.30
C THR A 119 -21.77 -2.53 -1.96
N THR A 120 -22.08 -2.32 -0.68
CA THR A 120 -22.94 -1.22 -0.23
C THR A 120 -22.32 0.14 -0.58
N VAL A 121 -21.02 0.32 -0.32
CA VAL A 121 -20.31 1.56 -0.65
C VAL A 121 -20.15 1.72 -2.17
N LEU A 122 -19.91 0.62 -2.89
CA LEU A 122 -19.85 0.60 -4.36
C LEU A 122 -21.16 1.13 -4.99
N HIS A 123 -22.32 0.72 -4.48
CA HIS A 123 -23.60 1.26 -4.97
C HIS A 123 -23.71 2.77 -4.77
N ARG A 124 -23.25 3.29 -3.62
CA ARG A 124 -23.21 4.74 -3.37
C ARG A 124 -22.27 5.45 -4.34
N LEU A 125 -21.08 4.89 -4.60
CA LEU A 125 -20.14 5.43 -5.57
C LEU A 125 -20.73 5.47 -6.98
N LEU A 126 -21.29 4.35 -7.45
CA LEU A 126 -21.89 4.28 -8.79
C LEU A 126 -23.13 5.17 -8.94
N SER A 127 -23.83 5.51 -7.85
CA SER A 127 -24.94 6.47 -7.90
C SER A 127 -24.50 7.90 -8.22
N ILE A 128 -23.28 8.30 -7.82
CA ILE A 128 -22.73 9.64 -8.08
C ILE A 128 -21.74 9.66 -9.25
N ALA A 129 -21.15 8.52 -9.59
CA ALA A 129 -20.13 8.38 -10.63
C ALA A 129 -20.33 7.07 -11.42
N PRO A 130 -21.42 6.94 -12.19
CA PRO A 130 -21.79 5.68 -12.87
C PRO A 130 -20.77 5.22 -13.93
N HIS A 131 -19.96 6.15 -14.45
CA HIS A 131 -18.93 5.89 -15.47
C HIS A 131 -17.51 5.89 -14.88
N ASN A 132 -17.35 5.72 -13.56
CA ASN A 132 -16.02 5.66 -12.95
C ASN A 132 -15.35 4.31 -13.26
N PRO A 133 -14.21 4.27 -13.99
CA PRO A 133 -13.55 2.99 -14.32
C PRO A 133 -13.12 2.22 -13.08
N GLU A 134 -12.53 2.90 -12.09
CA GLU A 134 -12.07 2.24 -10.85
C GLU A 134 -13.22 1.61 -10.06
N ALA A 135 -14.43 2.20 -10.08
CA ALA A 135 -15.61 1.60 -9.46
C ALA A 135 -16.00 0.26 -10.12
N HIS A 136 -15.99 0.20 -11.46
CA HIS A 136 -16.25 -1.05 -12.19
C HIS A 136 -15.12 -2.07 -12.02
N ASN A 137 -13.88 -1.61 -11.88
CA ASN A 137 -12.75 -2.46 -11.52
C ASN A 137 -12.97 -3.13 -10.15
N LEU A 138 -13.30 -2.33 -9.12
CA LEU A 138 -13.59 -2.81 -7.78
C LEU A 138 -14.83 -3.71 -7.72
N LYS A 139 -15.85 -3.43 -8.54
CA LYS A 139 -17.00 -4.33 -8.73
C LYS A 139 -16.55 -5.71 -9.20
N GLY A 140 -15.65 -5.77 -10.17
CA GLY A 140 -15.07 -7.03 -10.65
C GLY A 140 -14.35 -7.80 -9.54
N ILE A 141 -13.54 -7.11 -8.75
CA ILE A 141 -12.81 -7.71 -7.62
C ILE A 141 -13.79 -8.26 -6.56
N ILE A 142 -14.83 -7.51 -6.20
CA ILE A 142 -15.85 -7.93 -5.22
C ILE A 142 -16.60 -9.18 -5.71
N LEU A 143 -16.95 -9.24 -6.99
CA LEU A 143 -17.62 -10.41 -7.59
C LEU A 143 -16.70 -11.62 -7.62
N ALA A 144 -15.42 -11.43 -7.98
CA ALA A 144 -14.42 -12.49 -7.97
C ALA A 144 -14.21 -13.07 -6.57
N ASN A 145 -14.14 -12.22 -5.55
CA ASN A 145 -14.03 -12.65 -4.15
C ASN A 145 -15.25 -13.45 -3.65
N ARG A 146 -16.40 -13.29 -4.31
CA ARG A 146 -17.63 -14.05 -4.04
C ARG A 146 -17.77 -15.31 -4.91
N GLY A 147 -16.80 -15.59 -5.77
CA GLY A 147 -16.82 -16.72 -6.70
C GLY A 147 -17.62 -16.49 -7.99
N ASP A 148 -18.19 -15.30 -8.20
CA ASP A 148 -18.87 -14.96 -9.46
C ASP A 148 -17.84 -14.48 -10.51
N THR A 149 -17.10 -15.44 -11.08
CA THR A 149 -16.05 -15.18 -12.07
C THR A 149 -16.62 -14.58 -13.37
N ALA A 150 -17.84 -14.96 -13.77
CA ALA A 150 -18.51 -14.45 -14.96
C ALA A 150 -18.94 -12.98 -14.81
N GLY A 151 -19.59 -12.65 -13.70
CA GLY A 151 -19.95 -11.28 -13.35
C GLY A 151 -18.71 -10.42 -13.14
N ALA A 152 -17.67 -10.96 -12.49
CA ALA A 152 -16.39 -10.28 -12.31
C ALA A 152 -15.78 -9.88 -13.65
N ARG A 153 -15.69 -10.82 -14.60
CA ARG A 153 -15.15 -10.56 -15.93
C ARG A 153 -15.92 -9.47 -16.66
N THR A 154 -17.25 -9.50 -16.60
CA THR A 154 -18.11 -8.49 -17.20
C THR A 154 -17.82 -7.09 -16.65
N ALA A 155 -17.67 -6.97 -15.32
CA ALA A 155 -17.35 -5.70 -14.68
C ALA A 155 -15.94 -5.19 -15.02
N ILE A 156 -14.93 -6.05 -15.11
CA ILE A 156 -13.58 -5.64 -15.55
C ILE A 156 -13.57 -5.20 -17.01
N VAL A 157 -14.31 -5.88 -17.90
CA VAL A 157 -14.45 -5.44 -19.31
C VAL A 157 -15.15 -4.09 -19.39
N GLN A 158 -16.18 -3.84 -18.56
CA GLN A 158 -16.81 -2.53 -18.47
C GLN A 158 -15.84 -1.45 -17.97
N SER A 159 -15.01 -1.76 -16.98
CA SER A 159 -13.95 -0.88 -16.50
C SER A 159 -12.93 -0.54 -17.59
N GLN A 160 -12.55 -1.54 -18.40
CA GLN A 160 -11.67 -1.37 -19.56
C GLN A 160 -12.28 -0.47 -20.63
N ALA A 161 -13.57 -0.64 -20.94
CA ALA A 161 -14.30 0.25 -21.85
C ALA A 161 -14.39 1.70 -21.34
N LEU A 162 -14.22 1.90 -20.03
CA LEU A 162 -14.16 3.20 -19.36
C LEU A 162 -12.72 3.69 -19.12
N PHE A 163 -11.73 3.08 -19.78
CA PHE A 163 -10.32 3.50 -19.80
C PHE A 163 -9.57 3.33 -18.46
N ILE A 164 -9.86 2.28 -17.68
CA ILE A 164 -8.89 1.83 -16.67
C ILE A 164 -7.56 1.44 -17.35
N GLN A 165 -6.44 1.57 -16.64
CA GLN A 165 -5.13 1.21 -17.18
C GLN A 165 -5.11 -0.26 -17.63
N GLU A 166 -4.52 -0.50 -18.80
CA GLU A 166 -4.59 -1.82 -19.47
C GLU A 166 -3.89 -2.94 -18.69
N ASP A 167 -2.83 -2.62 -17.96
CA ASP A 167 -2.12 -3.56 -17.09
C ASP A 167 -2.98 -3.98 -15.88
N ILE A 168 -3.70 -3.03 -15.28
CA ILE A 168 -4.67 -3.32 -14.21
C ILE A 168 -5.78 -4.26 -14.73
N ALA A 169 -6.38 -3.92 -15.88
CA ALA A 169 -7.45 -4.74 -16.46
C ALA A 169 -6.98 -6.16 -16.80
N ARG A 170 -5.84 -6.29 -17.50
CA ARG A 170 -5.30 -7.59 -17.89
C ARG A 170 -4.89 -8.43 -16.68
N ASN A 171 -4.25 -7.84 -15.69
CA ASN A 171 -3.93 -8.54 -14.45
C ASN A 171 -5.19 -9.07 -13.75
N ASN A 172 -6.24 -8.26 -13.65
CA ASN A 172 -7.48 -8.68 -13.00
C ASN A 172 -8.23 -9.77 -13.79
N ILE A 173 -8.24 -9.69 -15.13
CA ILE A 173 -8.81 -10.77 -15.96
C ILE A 173 -8.00 -12.06 -15.79
N ALA A 174 -6.67 -11.98 -15.73
CA ALA A 174 -5.83 -13.15 -15.49
C ALA A 174 -6.11 -13.78 -14.12
N VAL A 175 -6.23 -12.98 -13.05
CA VAL A 175 -6.63 -13.47 -11.72
C VAL A 175 -8.01 -14.13 -11.75
N ILE A 176 -8.99 -13.52 -12.43
CA ILE A 176 -10.32 -14.12 -12.60
C ILE A 176 -10.24 -15.46 -13.36
N SER A 177 -9.42 -15.56 -14.40
CA SER A 177 -9.19 -16.84 -15.10
C SER A 177 -8.56 -17.88 -14.18
N MET A 178 -7.63 -17.50 -13.31
CA MET A 178 -7.03 -18.43 -12.33
C MET A 178 -8.04 -18.91 -11.28
N LEU A 179 -8.94 -18.03 -10.82
CA LEU A 179 -10.05 -18.40 -9.92
C LEU A 179 -11.03 -19.37 -10.57
N ASP A 180 -11.14 -19.31 -11.90
CA ASP A 180 -11.95 -20.18 -12.73
C ASP A 180 -11.19 -21.43 -13.22
N ASN A 181 -10.02 -21.73 -12.63
CA ASN A 181 -9.11 -22.82 -12.99
C ASN A 181 -8.60 -22.80 -14.45
N ARG A 182 -8.76 -21.67 -15.15
CA ARG A 182 -8.25 -21.45 -16.51
C ARG A 182 -6.85 -20.82 -16.47
N TYR A 183 -5.90 -21.59 -15.96
CA TYR A 183 -4.51 -21.14 -15.82
C TYR A 183 -3.83 -20.83 -17.16
N GLU A 184 -4.14 -21.59 -18.22
CA GLU A 184 -3.62 -21.34 -19.56
C GLU A 184 -4.05 -19.96 -20.10
N ASP A 185 -5.31 -19.56 -19.86
CA ASP A 185 -5.79 -18.23 -20.25
C ASP A 185 -5.04 -17.12 -19.49
N ALA A 186 -4.78 -17.33 -18.20
CA ALA A 186 -3.99 -16.38 -17.40
C ALA A 186 -2.56 -16.22 -17.94
N VAL A 187 -1.89 -17.32 -18.31
CA VAL A 187 -0.56 -17.29 -18.93
C VAL A 187 -0.61 -16.54 -20.26
N LYS A 188 -1.59 -16.83 -21.13
CA LYS A 188 -1.75 -16.13 -22.43
C LYS A 188 -1.90 -14.61 -22.25
N ILE A 189 -2.52 -14.17 -21.17
CA ILE A 189 -2.71 -12.74 -20.87
C ILE A 189 -1.44 -12.10 -20.32
N LEU A 190 -0.76 -12.75 -19.37
CA LEU A 190 0.34 -12.15 -18.61
C LEU A 190 1.72 -12.30 -19.26
N LEU A 191 1.95 -13.40 -20.00
CA LEU A 191 3.25 -13.69 -20.60
C LEU A 191 3.72 -12.61 -21.60
N PRO A 192 2.87 -12.07 -22.50
CA PRO A 192 3.29 -11.01 -23.42
C PRO A 192 3.79 -9.75 -22.71
N ASP A 193 3.20 -9.39 -21.56
CA ASP A 193 3.64 -8.24 -20.78
C ASP A 193 5.04 -8.45 -20.21
N TYR A 194 5.28 -9.61 -19.62
CA TYR A 194 6.60 -9.99 -19.13
C TYR A 194 7.66 -9.94 -20.24
N LEU A 195 7.36 -10.53 -21.41
CA LEU A 195 8.27 -10.56 -22.55
C LEU A 195 8.55 -9.17 -23.13
N SER A 196 7.59 -8.24 -23.04
CA SER A 196 7.77 -6.83 -23.44
C SER A 196 8.56 -5.98 -22.42
N GLY A 197 9.00 -6.57 -21.31
CA GLY A 197 9.76 -5.90 -20.25
C GLY A 197 8.91 -5.28 -19.14
N LYS A 198 7.58 -5.47 -19.15
CA LYS A 198 6.72 -5.03 -18.03
C LYS A 198 6.87 -6.01 -16.88
N ARG A 199 7.77 -5.69 -15.95
CA ARG A 199 8.19 -6.52 -14.81
C ARG A 199 7.64 -6.00 -13.48
N ASN A 200 6.35 -5.69 -13.43
CA ASN A 200 5.71 -5.37 -12.16
C ASN A 200 5.65 -6.65 -11.31
N ASN A 201 6.12 -6.57 -10.05
CA ASN A 201 6.09 -7.68 -9.12
C ASN A 201 4.73 -8.39 -9.10
N LEU A 202 3.61 -7.66 -9.06
CA LEU A 202 2.28 -8.30 -9.01
C LEU A 202 2.00 -9.19 -10.23
N ILE A 203 2.31 -8.70 -11.43
CA ILE A 203 2.15 -9.44 -12.70
C ILE A 203 3.07 -10.66 -12.72
N LEU A 204 4.32 -10.50 -12.27
CA LEU A 204 5.30 -11.58 -12.20
C LEU A 204 4.84 -12.72 -11.29
N HIS A 205 4.37 -12.41 -10.08
CA HIS A 205 3.89 -13.42 -9.14
C HIS A 205 2.67 -14.16 -9.71
N ASN A 206 1.73 -13.43 -10.31
CA ASN A 206 0.54 -14.04 -10.94
C ASN A 206 0.89 -14.93 -12.14
N LEU A 207 1.87 -14.50 -12.97
CA LEU A 207 2.34 -15.31 -14.10
C LEU A 207 3.04 -16.58 -13.63
N VAL A 208 3.95 -16.47 -12.66
CA VAL A 208 4.67 -17.62 -12.08
C VAL A 208 3.67 -18.61 -11.48
N PHE A 209 2.69 -18.13 -10.71
CA PHE A 209 1.65 -18.98 -10.15
C PHE A 209 0.84 -19.68 -11.25
N ALA A 210 0.39 -18.95 -12.29
CA ALA A 210 -0.36 -19.53 -13.40
C ALA A 210 0.45 -20.61 -14.15
N LEU A 211 1.74 -20.37 -14.41
CA LEU A 211 2.63 -21.34 -15.05
C LEU A 211 2.76 -22.63 -14.24
N ILE A 212 2.96 -22.51 -12.92
CA ILE A 212 3.08 -23.67 -12.02
C ILE A 212 1.78 -24.47 -12.01
N LYS A 213 0.62 -23.80 -11.86
CA LYS A 213 -0.68 -24.48 -11.83
C LYS A 213 -1.07 -25.11 -13.18
N MET A 214 -0.56 -24.57 -14.29
CA MET A 214 -0.68 -25.17 -15.62
C MET A 214 0.30 -26.34 -15.85
N GLY A 215 1.31 -26.50 -15.00
CA GLY A 215 2.33 -27.56 -15.09
C GLY A 215 3.61 -27.15 -15.83
N ASP A 216 3.73 -25.91 -16.29
CA ASP A 216 4.97 -25.37 -16.87
C ASP A 216 5.94 -24.87 -15.79
N THR A 217 6.26 -25.78 -14.88
CA THR A 217 7.11 -25.53 -13.72
C THR A 217 8.53 -25.14 -14.13
N ARG A 218 9.02 -25.68 -15.25
CA ARG A 218 10.35 -25.35 -15.77
C ARG A 218 10.44 -23.88 -16.15
N TYR A 219 9.45 -23.37 -16.89
CA TYR A 219 9.48 -21.97 -17.28
C TYR A 219 9.25 -21.05 -16.08
N ALA A 220 8.36 -21.42 -15.17
CA ALA A 220 8.16 -20.69 -13.93
C ALA A 220 9.46 -20.55 -13.12
N LYS A 221 10.22 -21.64 -12.97
CA LYS A 221 11.53 -21.65 -12.29
C LYS A 221 12.52 -20.68 -12.95
N ASN A 222 12.62 -20.72 -14.29
CA ASN A 222 13.50 -19.79 -15.02
C ASN A 222 13.14 -18.33 -14.76
N ILE A 223 11.85 -17.98 -14.68
CA ILE A 223 11.41 -16.62 -14.34
C ILE A 223 11.76 -16.27 -12.89
N ILE A 224 11.53 -17.18 -11.94
CA ILE A 224 11.88 -16.98 -10.53
C ILE A 224 13.38 -16.66 -10.37
N GLU A 225 14.24 -17.42 -11.05
CA GLU A 225 15.69 -17.22 -11.02
C GLU A 225 16.12 -15.92 -11.72
N ALA A 226 15.57 -15.64 -12.90
CA ALA A 226 15.90 -14.45 -13.68
C ALA A 226 15.50 -13.14 -12.99
N GLU A 227 14.33 -13.11 -12.36
CA GLU A 227 13.82 -11.95 -11.64
C GLU A 227 14.21 -11.93 -10.15
N ARG A 228 14.94 -12.96 -9.68
CA ARG A 228 15.37 -13.11 -8.28
C ARG A 228 14.19 -13.02 -7.29
N LEU A 229 13.10 -13.73 -7.61
CA LEU A 229 11.89 -13.73 -6.77
C LEU A 229 12.06 -14.56 -5.48
N SER A 230 13.02 -15.48 -5.45
CA SER A 230 13.37 -16.30 -4.29
C SER A 230 14.84 -16.68 -4.34
N ASP A 231 15.48 -16.80 -3.17
CA ASP A 231 16.82 -17.37 -3.03
C ASP A 231 16.84 -18.87 -3.37
N ASN A 232 15.70 -19.55 -3.20
CA ASN A 232 15.51 -20.96 -3.51
C ASN A 232 14.30 -21.13 -4.44
N ALA A 233 14.57 -21.28 -5.74
CA ALA A 233 13.53 -21.37 -6.76
C ALA A 233 12.74 -22.68 -6.70
N ASP A 234 13.40 -23.80 -6.40
CA ASP A 234 12.76 -25.12 -6.30
C ASP A 234 11.77 -25.18 -5.14
N GLU A 235 12.14 -24.59 -4.00
CA GLU A 235 11.26 -24.50 -2.83
C GLU A 235 10.04 -23.62 -3.10
N LEU A 236 10.21 -22.46 -3.74
CA LEU A 236 9.07 -21.60 -4.10
C LEU A 236 8.13 -22.31 -5.08
N VAL A 237 8.70 -22.99 -6.09
CA VAL A 237 7.94 -23.81 -7.03
C VAL A 237 7.12 -24.88 -6.29
N LEU A 238 7.76 -25.62 -5.39
CA LEU A 238 7.10 -26.67 -4.63
C LEU A 238 5.97 -26.08 -3.77
N ALA A 239 6.25 -25.01 -3.02
CA ALA A 239 5.26 -24.34 -2.18
C ALA A 239 4.02 -23.88 -2.98
N LEU A 240 4.24 -23.23 -4.12
CA LEU A 240 3.14 -22.76 -4.99
C LEU A 240 2.38 -23.92 -5.65
N SER A 241 3.04 -25.05 -5.94
CA SER A 241 2.37 -26.21 -6.53
C SER A 241 1.32 -26.84 -5.60
N GLN A 242 1.56 -26.78 -4.28
CA GLN A 242 0.67 -27.33 -3.25
C GLN A 242 -0.49 -26.39 -2.88
N VAL A 243 -0.56 -25.20 -3.47
CA VAL A 243 -1.67 -24.29 -3.27
C VAL A 243 -2.87 -24.79 -4.07
N ASP A 244 -3.82 -25.42 -3.39
CA ASP A 244 -5.03 -26.00 -4.01
C ASP A 244 -5.97 -24.94 -4.61
N SER A 245 -5.97 -23.72 -4.04
CA SER A 245 -6.75 -22.59 -4.53
C SER A 245 -6.09 -21.27 -4.16
N PHE A 246 -6.35 -20.21 -4.95
CA PHE A 246 -6.02 -18.85 -4.54
C PHE A 246 -6.58 -18.61 -3.13
N PRO A 247 -5.81 -18.09 -2.17
CA PRO A 247 -6.31 -17.89 -0.82
C PRO A 247 -7.44 -16.86 -0.84
N GLN A 248 -8.68 -17.33 -0.95
CA GLN A 248 -9.83 -16.61 -0.44
C GLN A 248 -9.66 -16.67 1.07
N LYS A 249 -9.26 -15.53 1.67
CA LYS A 249 -9.17 -15.38 3.11
C LYS A 249 -10.49 -15.88 3.69
N GLN A 250 -10.47 -17.07 4.28
CA GLN A 250 -11.66 -17.74 4.78
C GLN A 250 -12.40 -16.74 5.66
N SER A 251 -13.66 -16.46 5.33
CA SER A 251 -14.56 -15.77 6.24
C SER A 251 -14.48 -16.53 7.55
N VAL A 252 -13.91 -15.89 8.58
CA VAL A 252 -13.99 -16.42 9.93
C VAL A 252 -15.47 -16.49 10.26
N ILE A 253 -16.06 -17.67 10.09
CA ILE A 253 -17.32 -18.01 10.72
C ILE A 253 -17.00 -17.91 12.20
N ARG A 254 -17.33 -16.77 12.82
CA ARG A 254 -17.49 -16.72 14.26
C ARG A 254 -18.70 -17.59 14.55
N GLU A 255 -18.45 -18.86 14.86
CA GLU A 255 -19.43 -19.69 15.52
C GLU A 255 -19.70 -19.06 16.89
N LYS A 256 -20.94 -18.58 17.02
CA LYS A 256 -21.74 -18.24 18.20
C LYS A 256 -21.03 -17.76 19.47
#